data_AF-A0A6D0IF93-F1
#
_entry.id   AF-A0A6D0IF93-F1
#
_cell.length_a   1.000
_cell.length_b   1.000
_cell.length_c   1.000
_cell.angle_alpha   90.00
_cell.angle_beta   90.00
_cell.angle_gamma   90.00
#
_symmetry.space_group_name_H-M   'P 1'
#
loop_
_entity.id
_entity.type
_entity.pdbx_description
1 polymer ?
#
loop_
_entity_poly.entity_id
_entity_poly.type
_entity_poly.pdbx_seq_one_letter_code
_entity_poly.pdbx_strand_id
1 'polypeptide(L)'
;SVEQAFNMGAVAVGATIYFGSEESRRQIEEISAAFERAHELGMVTVLWAYLRNSAFKKDGVDYHVSADLTGQANHLAATIGADIVKQKMAENNGGYKAINYGYTDDRVYSKLTSENPIDLVRYQLANCYMGRAGLINSGGAAGGETDLSDAVRTAVINKRAGGMGLILGRKAFKKSMADGVKLINAVQDVYLDSKITIA
;
A
#
# COMPACT_ATOMS: atom_id res chain seq x y z
N SER A 1 23.39 3.25 4.87
CA SER A 1 23.35 2.07 3.98
C SER A 1 22.54 0.96 4.63
N VAL A 2 22.35 -0.17 3.95
CA VAL A 2 21.70 -1.36 4.52
C VAL A 2 22.49 -1.90 5.71
N GLU A 3 23.82 -1.93 5.63
CA GLU A 3 24.71 -2.41 6.70
C GLU A 3 24.59 -1.56 7.96
N GLN A 4 24.44 -0.25 7.82
CA GLN A 4 24.22 0.63 8.98
C GLN A 4 22.89 0.30 9.67
N ALA A 5 21.82 0.05 8.91
CA ALA A 5 20.54 -0.35 9.48
C ALA A 5 20.65 -1.71 10.20
N PHE A 6 21.33 -2.67 9.58
CA PHE A 6 21.63 -3.98 10.18
C PHE A 6 22.42 -3.84 11.49
N ASN A 7 23.51 -3.07 11.48
CA ASN A 7 24.38 -2.85 12.65
C ASN A 7 23.66 -2.11 13.79
N MET A 8 22.63 -1.31 13.49
CA MET A 8 21.76 -0.68 14.49
C MET A 8 20.72 -1.64 15.09
N GLY A 9 20.61 -2.87 14.58
CA GLY A 9 19.61 -3.85 15.01
C GLY A 9 18.25 -3.68 14.34
N ALA A 10 18.16 -2.99 13.20
CA ALA A 10 16.92 -2.94 12.44
C ALA A 10 16.58 -4.35 11.90
N VAL A 11 15.31 -4.74 11.98
CA VAL A 11 14.83 -6.01 11.41
C VAL A 11 14.41 -5.89 9.94
N ALA A 12 14.29 -4.65 9.45
CA ALA A 12 13.83 -4.35 8.11
C ALA A 12 14.44 -3.05 7.57
N VAL A 13 14.52 -2.96 6.24
CA VAL A 13 14.78 -1.70 5.53
C VAL A 13 13.54 -1.25 4.77
N GLY A 14 13.27 0.05 4.82
CA GLY A 14 12.14 0.68 4.16
C GLY A 14 12.60 1.65 3.08
N ALA A 15 11.96 1.63 1.91
CA ALA A 15 12.23 2.59 0.84
C ALA A 15 10.93 3.07 0.18
N THR A 16 11.01 4.17 -0.58
CA THR A 16 9.86 4.71 -1.32
C THR A 16 10.20 4.86 -2.79
N ILE A 17 9.35 4.32 -3.66
CA ILE A 17 9.36 4.64 -5.08
C ILE A 17 8.13 5.49 -5.40
N TYR A 18 8.36 6.54 -6.17
CA TYR A 18 7.32 7.38 -6.74
C TYR A 18 7.10 6.99 -8.21
N PHE A 19 6.35 5.92 -8.44
CA PHE A 19 6.05 5.40 -9.77
C PHE A 19 5.34 6.45 -10.62
N GLY A 20 5.84 6.63 -11.85
CA GLY A 20 5.37 7.66 -12.77
C GLY A 20 6.11 9.00 -12.64
N SER A 21 6.99 9.19 -11.65
CA SER A 21 7.87 10.36 -11.59
C SER A 21 9.09 10.19 -12.50
N GLU A 22 9.74 11.29 -12.88
CA GLU A 22 10.98 11.27 -13.69
C GLU A 22 12.09 10.44 -13.02
N GLU A 23 12.17 10.51 -11.70
CA GLU A 23 13.16 9.81 -10.87
C GLU A 23 12.87 8.32 -10.68
N SER A 24 11.70 7.83 -11.09
CA SER A 24 11.26 6.48 -10.76
C SER A 24 12.21 5.40 -11.26
N ARG A 25 12.85 5.58 -12.43
CA ARG A 25 13.84 4.61 -12.95
C ARG A 25 15.04 4.46 -12.02
N ARG A 26 15.64 5.58 -11.60
CA ARG A 26 16.76 5.58 -10.65
C ARG A 26 16.36 4.96 -9.32
N GLN A 27 15.18 5.33 -8.80
CA GLN A 27 14.67 4.77 -7.55
C GLN A 27 14.50 3.25 -7.64
N ILE A 28 13.99 2.73 -8.76
CA ILE A 28 13.85 1.29 -9.00
C ILE A 28 15.22 0.61 -8.94
N GLU A 29 16.23 1.13 -9.65
CA GLU A 29 17.58 0.56 -9.68
C GLU A 29 18.25 0.56 -8.30
N GLU A 30 18.28 1.72 -7.64
CA GLU A 30 18.93 1.87 -6.32
C GLU A 30 18.25 1.02 -5.24
N ILE A 31 16.91 0.96 -5.25
CA ILE A 31 16.15 0.21 -4.25
C ILE A 31 16.24 -1.30 -4.50
N SER A 32 16.29 -1.74 -5.77
CA SER A 32 16.50 -3.15 -6.09
C SER A 32 17.82 -3.66 -5.49
N ALA A 33 18.91 -2.92 -5.69
CA ALA A 33 20.21 -3.25 -5.12
C ALA A 33 20.21 -3.22 -3.58
N ALA A 34 19.52 -2.25 -2.98
CA ALA A 34 19.39 -2.18 -1.53
C ALA A 34 18.57 -3.34 -0.94
N PHE A 35 17.53 -3.79 -1.66
CA PHE A 35 16.68 -4.90 -1.22
C PHE A 35 17.39 -6.24 -1.35
N GLU A 36 18.10 -6.46 -2.46
CA GLU A 36 18.98 -7.63 -2.62
C GLU A 36 19.98 -7.71 -1.45
N ARG A 37 20.65 -6.59 -1.14
CA ARG A 37 21.59 -6.54 -0.01
C ARG A 37 20.93 -6.77 1.35
N ALA A 38 19.70 -6.29 1.54
CA ALA A 38 18.95 -6.53 2.77
C ALA A 38 18.60 -8.02 2.93
N HIS A 39 18.22 -8.69 1.85
CA HIS A 39 17.95 -10.13 1.84
C HIS A 39 19.20 -10.96 2.13
N GLU A 40 20.38 -10.58 1.60
CA GLU A 40 21.66 -11.21 1.95
C GLU A 40 21.99 -11.15 3.45
N LEU A 41 21.53 -10.09 4.13
CA LEU A 41 21.69 -9.88 5.56
C LEU A 41 20.52 -10.46 6.39
N GLY A 42 19.54 -11.12 5.75
CA GLY A 42 18.38 -11.71 6.41
C GLY A 42 17.36 -10.69 6.93
N MET A 43 17.35 -9.48 6.38
CA MET A 43 16.42 -8.40 6.76
C MET A 43 15.17 -8.40 5.88
N VAL A 44 14.04 -7.98 6.45
CA VAL A 44 12.78 -7.77 5.70
C VAL A 44 12.85 -6.48 4.88
N THR A 45 12.24 -6.45 3.70
CA THR A 45 12.15 -5.25 2.86
C THR A 45 10.72 -4.71 2.80
N VAL A 46 10.57 -3.40 2.98
CA VAL A 46 9.27 -2.71 2.96
C VAL A 46 9.29 -1.60 1.91
N LEU A 47 8.43 -1.70 0.89
CA LEU A 47 8.38 -0.73 -0.19
C LEU A 47 7.10 0.08 -0.19
N TRP A 48 7.23 1.39 -0.01
CA TRP A 48 6.17 2.35 -0.29
C TRP A 48 6.09 2.57 -1.80
N ALA A 49 5.08 1.97 -2.42
CA ALA A 49 4.92 1.91 -3.87
C ALA A 49 3.99 3.01 -4.40
N TYR A 50 4.29 4.28 -4.17
CA TYR A 50 3.34 5.35 -4.45
C TYR A 50 3.35 5.83 -5.89
N LEU A 51 2.17 6.14 -6.42
CA LEU A 51 2.04 6.84 -7.68
C LEU A 51 2.38 8.34 -7.50
N ARG A 52 3.04 8.91 -8.50
CA ARG A 52 3.34 10.34 -8.57
C ARG A 52 3.50 10.78 -10.02
N ASN A 53 2.43 11.30 -10.61
CA ASN A 53 2.50 11.95 -11.92
C ASN A 53 1.31 12.89 -12.08
N SER A 54 1.53 14.14 -12.52
CA SER A 54 0.45 15.10 -12.74
C SER A 54 -0.59 14.62 -13.75
N ALA A 55 -0.19 13.79 -14.73
CA ALA A 55 -1.07 13.20 -15.73
C ALA A 55 -2.08 12.19 -15.15
N PHE A 56 -1.88 11.72 -13.91
CA PHE A 56 -2.85 10.84 -13.24
C PHE A 56 -4.06 11.62 -12.71
N LYS A 57 -4.11 12.94 -12.90
CA LYS A 57 -5.31 13.74 -12.76
C LYS A 57 -5.86 14.03 -14.14
N LYS A 58 -7.08 13.58 -14.41
CA LYS A 58 -7.72 13.73 -15.71
C LYS A 58 -9.18 14.11 -15.52
N ASP A 59 -9.60 15.17 -16.21
CA ASP A 59 -11.00 15.65 -16.24
C ASP A 59 -11.61 15.85 -14.84
N GLY A 60 -10.81 16.37 -13.90
CA GLY A 60 -11.23 16.64 -12.52
C GLY A 60 -11.16 15.45 -11.57
N VAL A 61 -10.82 14.24 -12.06
CA VAL A 61 -10.69 13.02 -11.26
C VAL A 61 -9.22 12.71 -10.97
N ASP A 62 -8.92 12.34 -9.72
CA ASP A 62 -7.58 11.92 -9.30
C ASP A 62 -7.47 10.38 -9.27
N TYR A 63 -6.64 9.82 -10.15
CA TYR A 63 -6.41 8.38 -10.28
C TYR A 63 -5.15 7.88 -9.55
N HIS A 64 -4.48 8.70 -8.72
CA HIS A 64 -3.31 8.26 -7.96
C HIS A 64 -3.58 7.11 -6.97
N VAL A 65 -4.85 6.86 -6.65
CA VAL A 65 -5.32 5.77 -5.79
C VAL A 65 -6.22 4.79 -6.52
N SER A 66 -6.15 4.78 -7.86
CA SER A 66 -6.92 3.81 -8.65
C SER A 66 -6.36 2.40 -8.48
N ALA A 67 -7.25 1.42 -8.30
CA ALA A 67 -6.87 0.04 -8.06
C ALA A 67 -5.98 -0.52 -9.17
N ASP A 68 -6.27 -0.18 -10.43
CA ASP A 68 -5.52 -0.64 -11.59
C ASP A 68 -4.10 -0.05 -11.68
N LEU A 69 -3.95 1.28 -11.58
CA LEU A 69 -2.62 1.90 -11.62
C LEU A 69 -1.77 1.54 -10.39
N THR A 70 -2.38 1.55 -9.20
CA THR A 70 -1.67 1.17 -7.98
C THR A 70 -1.33 -0.32 -7.97
N GLY A 71 -2.14 -1.16 -8.61
CA GLY A 71 -1.85 -2.57 -8.85
C GLY A 71 -0.54 -2.75 -9.62
N GLN A 72 -0.31 -2.00 -10.69
CA GLN A 72 0.96 -2.08 -11.42
C GLN A 72 2.17 -1.67 -10.57
N ALA A 73 2.05 -0.60 -9.78
CA ALA A 73 3.09 -0.20 -8.85
C ALA A 73 3.38 -1.28 -7.79
N ASN A 74 2.34 -1.94 -7.29
CA ASN A 74 2.47 -3.06 -6.36
C ASN A 74 3.16 -4.27 -7.00
N HIS A 75 2.81 -4.60 -8.25
CA HIS A 75 3.46 -5.68 -8.98
C HIS A 75 4.95 -5.41 -9.17
N LEU A 76 5.30 -4.20 -9.63
CA LEU A 76 6.70 -3.79 -9.76
C LEU A 76 7.45 -3.86 -8.42
N ALA A 77 6.83 -3.40 -7.34
CA ALA A 77 7.40 -3.51 -6.00
C ALA A 77 7.70 -4.96 -5.61
N ALA A 78 6.77 -5.89 -5.86
CA ALA A 78 6.98 -7.31 -5.59
C ALA A 78 8.08 -7.91 -6.48
N THR A 79 8.22 -7.48 -7.75
CA THR A 79 9.26 -8.00 -8.66
C THR A 79 10.68 -7.59 -8.26
N ILE A 80 10.84 -6.49 -7.54
CA ILE A 80 12.16 -6.00 -7.09
C ILE A 80 12.48 -6.38 -5.64
N GLY A 81 11.81 -7.42 -5.14
CA GLY A 81 12.14 -8.02 -3.85
C GLY A 81 11.51 -7.35 -2.64
N ALA A 82 10.37 -6.65 -2.77
CA ALA A 82 9.62 -6.20 -1.61
C ALA A 82 8.92 -7.38 -0.91
N ASP A 83 9.23 -7.61 0.36
CA ASP A 83 8.50 -8.57 1.20
C ASP A 83 7.14 -8.01 1.62
N ILE A 84 7.10 -6.69 1.89
CA ILE A 84 5.88 -5.96 2.22
C ILE A 84 5.75 -4.74 1.31
N VAL A 85 4.64 -4.68 0.58
CA VAL A 85 4.23 -3.54 -0.24
C VAL A 85 3.29 -2.64 0.57
N LYS A 86 3.69 -1.38 0.70
CA LYS A 86 2.91 -0.33 1.31
C LYS A 86 2.27 0.56 0.24
N GLN A 87 0.94 0.55 0.21
CA GLN A 87 0.16 1.31 -0.76
C GLN A 87 -0.91 2.18 -0.08
N LYS A 88 -1.39 3.23 -0.74
CA LYS A 88 -2.63 3.90 -0.34
C LYS A 88 -3.83 2.98 -0.59
N MET A 89 -4.86 3.04 0.24
CA MET A 89 -6.08 2.27 -0.03
C MET A 89 -6.66 2.73 -1.37
N ALA A 90 -7.06 1.79 -2.22
CA ALA A 90 -7.72 2.13 -3.47
C ALA A 90 -9.11 2.72 -3.18
N GLU A 91 -9.44 3.83 -3.85
CA GLU A 91 -10.72 4.54 -3.69
C GLU A 91 -11.53 4.60 -4.99
N ASN A 92 -10.88 4.33 -6.13
CA ASN A 92 -11.49 4.27 -7.44
C ASN A 92 -10.77 3.24 -8.33
N ASN A 93 -11.18 3.17 -9.59
CA ASN A 93 -10.56 2.31 -10.60
C ASN A 93 -10.57 3.01 -11.97
N GLY A 94 -10.04 2.36 -13.01
CA GLY A 94 -10.13 2.85 -14.39
C GLY A 94 -9.10 3.90 -14.76
N GLY A 95 -8.02 4.02 -13.97
CA GLY A 95 -6.95 4.95 -14.28
C GLY A 95 -6.31 4.67 -15.63
N TYR A 96 -6.14 3.40 -16.01
CA TYR A 96 -5.61 3.05 -17.33
C TYR A 96 -6.50 3.54 -18.47
N LYS A 97 -7.83 3.38 -18.33
CA LYS A 97 -8.81 3.85 -19.33
C LYS A 97 -8.82 5.38 -19.44
N ALA A 98 -8.76 6.08 -18.30
CA ALA A 98 -8.83 7.54 -18.27
C ALA A 98 -7.56 8.21 -18.79
N ILE A 99 -6.38 7.71 -18.41
CA ILE A 99 -5.09 8.30 -18.81
C ILE A 99 -4.72 7.86 -20.23
N ASN A 100 -5.25 6.72 -20.69
CA ASN A 100 -4.93 6.11 -21.98
C ASN A 100 -3.42 5.84 -22.13
N TYR A 101 -2.79 5.34 -21.06
CA TYR A 101 -1.37 4.99 -21.01
C TYR A 101 -1.18 3.69 -20.26
N GLY A 102 -0.74 2.64 -20.95
CA GLY A 102 -0.61 1.28 -20.42
C GLY A 102 -1.63 0.33 -21.04
N TYR A 103 -1.61 -0.93 -20.61
CA TYR A 103 -2.48 -1.97 -21.11
C TYR A 103 -3.41 -2.46 -20.01
N THR A 104 -4.69 -2.59 -20.34
CA THR A 104 -5.72 -3.13 -19.46
C THR A 104 -6.71 -3.94 -20.30
N ASP A 105 -7.51 -4.77 -19.63
CA ASP A 105 -8.55 -5.60 -20.24
C ASP A 105 -9.89 -5.29 -19.60
N ASP A 106 -10.99 -5.34 -20.36
CA ASP A 106 -12.32 -5.04 -19.83
C ASP A 106 -12.72 -5.92 -18.64
N ARG A 107 -12.20 -7.15 -18.56
CA ARG A 107 -12.42 -8.06 -17.44
C ARG A 107 -11.90 -7.54 -16.11
N VAL A 108 -10.90 -6.65 -16.11
CA VAL A 108 -10.44 -5.98 -14.87
C VAL A 108 -11.63 -5.27 -14.21
N TYR A 109 -12.45 -4.59 -15.01
CA TYR A 109 -13.54 -3.75 -14.53
C TYR A 109 -14.87 -4.51 -14.45
N SER A 110 -15.06 -5.52 -15.29
CA SER A 110 -16.34 -6.23 -15.40
C SER A 110 -16.41 -7.54 -14.61
N LYS A 111 -15.26 -8.12 -14.21
CA LYS A 111 -15.19 -9.44 -13.54
C LYS A 111 -14.28 -9.47 -12.33
N LEU A 112 -13.13 -8.80 -12.39
CA LEU A 112 -12.10 -8.91 -11.36
C LEU A 112 -12.25 -7.85 -10.25
N THR A 113 -13.03 -6.79 -10.50
CA THR A 113 -13.26 -5.70 -9.55
C THR A 113 -14.72 -5.24 -9.59
N SER A 114 -15.09 -4.43 -8.60
CA SER A 114 -16.35 -3.69 -8.53
C SER A 114 -16.11 -2.37 -7.79
N GLU A 115 -17.16 -1.56 -7.62
CA GLU A 115 -17.11 -0.35 -6.79
C GLU A 115 -17.01 -0.64 -5.28
N ASN A 116 -17.10 -1.91 -4.87
CA ASN A 116 -16.90 -2.29 -3.48
C ASN A 116 -15.43 -2.04 -3.08
N PRO A 117 -15.14 -1.25 -2.02
CA PRO A 117 -13.77 -0.98 -1.59
C PRO A 117 -12.94 -2.22 -1.29
N ILE A 118 -13.57 -3.31 -0.85
CA ILE A 118 -12.88 -4.58 -0.60
C ILE A 118 -12.37 -5.17 -1.92
N ASP A 119 -13.15 -5.10 -3.00
CA ASP A 119 -12.76 -5.63 -4.30
C ASP A 119 -11.64 -4.79 -4.93
N LEU A 120 -11.69 -3.47 -4.77
CA LEU A 120 -10.62 -2.56 -5.21
C LEU A 120 -9.28 -2.87 -4.52
N VAL A 121 -9.29 -3.05 -3.19
CA VAL A 121 -8.09 -3.41 -2.44
C VAL A 121 -7.67 -4.87 -2.71
N ARG A 122 -8.61 -5.78 -2.97
CA ARG A 122 -8.27 -7.16 -3.37
C ARG A 122 -7.55 -7.17 -4.71
N TYR A 123 -7.90 -6.27 -5.63
CA TYR A 123 -7.15 -6.12 -6.89
C TYR A 123 -5.71 -5.63 -6.64
N GLN A 124 -5.51 -4.69 -5.70
CA GLN A 124 -4.16 -4.32 -5.26
C GLN A 124 -3.39 -5.53 -4.70
N LEU A 125 -4.04 -6.37 -3.88
CA LEU A 125 -3.44 -7.57 -3.30
C LEU A 125 -3.08 -8.61 -4.36
N ALA A 126 -3.93 -8.80 -5.36
CA ALA A 126 -3.68 -9.74 -6.46
C ALA A 126 -2.36 -9.42 -7.17
N ASN A 127 -2.06 -8.13 -7.33
CA ASN A 127 -0.80 -7.65 -7.89
C ASN A 127 0.40 -7.80 -6.96
N CYS A 128 0.18 -8.05 -5.66
CA CYS A 128 1.20 -8.52 -4.73
C CYS A 128 1.30 -10.07 -4.71
N TYR A 129 1.03 -10.71 -5.85
CA TYR A 129 0.98 -12.18 -6.00
C TYR A 129 0.04 -12.85 -4.99
N MET A 130 -1.20 -12.35 -4.92
CA MET A 130 -2.23 -12.83 -4.00
C MET A 130 -1.79 -12.78 -2.51
N GLY A 131 -0.95 -11.81 -2.17
CA GLY A 131 -0.46 -11.60 -0.80
C GLY A 131 0.82 -12.35 -0.46
N ARG A 132 1.47 -13.03 -1.41
CA ARG A 132 2.82 -13.59 -1.19
C ARG A 132 3.82 -12.47 -0.86
N ALA A 133 3.76 -11.35 -1.57
CA ALA A 133 4.30 -10.10 -1.06
C ALA A 133 3.19 -9.45 -0.22
N GLY A 134 3.45 -9.17 1.05
CA GLY A 134 2.42 -8.69 1.96
C GLY A 134 1.88 -7.32 1.54
N LEU A 135 0.56 -7.13 1.49
CA LEU A 135 -0.03 -5.81 1.26
C LEU A 135 -0.47 -5.18 2.57
N ILE A 136 0.00 -3.96 2.81
CA ILE A 136 -0.49 -3.10 3.89
C ILE A 136 -0.96 -1.74 3.33
N ASN A 137 -2.10 -1.24 3.81
CA ASN A 137 -2.61 0.07 3.40
C ASN A 137 -2.23 1.19 4.37
N SER A 138 -2.08 2.42 3.87
CA SER A 138 -1.84 3.61 4.72
C SER A 138 -3.01 3.86 5.67
N GLY A 139 -2.71 4.39 6.85
CA GLY A 139 -3.75 4.84 7.79
C GLY A 139 -4.53 6.07 7.32
N GLY A 140 -4.21 6.66 6.18
CA GLY A 140 -4.76 7.95 5.73
C GLY A 140 -4.15 9.17 6.45
N ALA A 141 -4.62 10.35 6.04
CA ALA A 141 -4.27 11.62 6.69
C ALA A 141 -5.01 11.80 8.02
N ALA A 142 -4.48 12.62 8.93
CA ALA A 142 -5.18 12.98 10.16
C ALA A 142 -6.37 13.89 9.81
N GLY A 143 -7.58 13.42 10.11
CA GLY A 143 -8.86 14.08 9.89
C GLY A 143 -9.53 14.60 11.17
N GLY A 144 -8.88 14.44 12.33
CA GLY A 144 -9.41 14.93 13.61
C GLY A 144 -10.31 13.90 14.27
N GLU A 145 -11.60 14.21 14.40
CA GLU A 145 -12.57 13.42 15.18
C GLU A 145 -12.86 12.05 14.54
N THR A 146 -12.82 11.95 13.21
CA THR A 146 -13.11 10.70 12.48
C THR A 146 -11.92 9.73 12.41
N ASP A 147 -10.76 10.11 12.96
CA ASP A 147 -9.53 9.33 12.78
C ASP A 147 -9.63 7.89 13.23
N LEU A 148 -10.34 7.63 14.33
CA LEU A 148 -10.55 6.28 14.85
C LEU A 148 -11.43 5.45 13.90
N SER A 149 -12.59 5.98 13.52
CA SER A 149 -13.52 5.28 12.62
C SER A 149 -12.90 5.03 11.24
N ASP A 150 -12.14 5.99 10.73
CA ASP A 150 -11.47 5.87 9.43
C ASP A 150 -10.36 4.80 9.46
N ALA A 151 -9.59 4.76 10.55
CA ALA A 151 -8.55 3.76 10.73
C ALA A 151 -9.14 2.35 10.86
N VAL A 152 -10.21 2.18 11.63
CA VAL A 152 -10.93 0.91 11.77
C VAL A 152 -11.54 0.48 10.44
N ARG A 153 -12.23 1.38 9.73
CA ARG A 153 -12.80 1.08 8.40
C ARG A 153 -11.72 0.63 7.42
N THR A 154 -10.59 1.33 7.38
CA THR A 154 -9.45 0.97 6.51
C THR A 154 -8.86 -0.39 6.90
N ALA A 155 -8.75 -0.68 8.19
CA ALA A 155 -8.30 -1.97 8.70
C ALA A 155 -9.23 -3.11 8.29
N VAL A 156 -10.55 -2.90 8.41
CA VAL A 156 -11.55 -3.90 8.01
C VAL A 156 -11.44 -4.16 6.51
N ILE A 157 -11.39 -3.12 5.67
CA ILE A 157 -11.30 -3.27 4.22
C ILE A 157 -10.00 -4.01 3.83
N ASN A 158 -8.85 -3.60 4.37
CA ASN A 158 -7.57 -4.24 4.08
C ASN A 158 -7.58 -5.73 4.48
N LYS A 159 -8.01 -6.05 5.71
CA LYS A 159 -8.10 -7.44 6.18
C LYS A 159 -9.07 -8.28 5.33
N ARG A 160 -10.27 -7.76 5.07
CA ARG A 160 -11.29 -8.44 4.25
C ARG A 160 -10.77 -8.69 2.83
N ALA A 161 -9.95 -7.79 2.29
CA ALA A 161 -9.33 -7.95 0.98
C ALA A 161 -8.18 -8.98 0.96
N GLY A 162 -7.68 -9.40 2.13
CA GLY A 162 -6.53 -10.31 2.29
C GLY A 162 -5.19 -9.62 2.58
N GLY A 163 -5.21 -8.30 2.82
CA GLY A 163 -4.05 -7.57 3.33
C GLY A 163 -3.74 -7.92 4.79
N MET A 164 -2.54 -7.55 5.23
CA MET A 164 -1.98 -8.01 6.51
C MET A 164 -1.78 -6.91 7.54
N GLY A 165 -2.21 -5.67 7.29
CA GLY A 165 -1.92 -4.59 8.22
C GLY A 165 -2.05 -3.17 7.70
N LEU A 166 -1.74 -2.25 8.62
CA LEU A 166 -1.57 -0.83 8.35
C LEU A 166 -0.24 -0.36 8.94
N ILE A 167 0.28 0.71 8.36
CA ILE A 167 1.29 1.57 9.00
C ILE A 167 0.59 2.90 9.24
N LEU A 168 0.53 3.27 10.51
CA LEU A 168 -0.01 4.51 11.02
C LEU A 168 1.14 5.45 11.38
N GLY A 169 1.10 6.68 10.86
CA GLY A 169 2.03 7.73 11.23
C GLY A 169 1.28 8.85 11.95
N ARG A 170 1.22 10.01 11.28
CA ARG A 170 0.58 11.23 11.80
C ARG A 170 -0.81 11.02 12.43
N LYS A 171 -1.63 10.11 11.90
CA LYS A 171 -2.97 9.80 12.44
C LYS A 171 -2.96 9.32 13.89
N ALA A 172 -1.94 8.53 14.29
CA ALA A 172 -1.77 8.10 15.67
C ALA A 172 -0.89 9.10 16.47
N PHE A 173 0.24 9.52 15.89
CA PHE A 173 1.29 10.25 16.61
C PHE A 173 1.06 11.76 16.74
N LYS A 174 0.04 12.35 16.09
CA LYS A 174 -0.36 13.74 16.33
C LYS A 174 -1.45 13.88 17.40
N LYS A 175 -1.89 12.77 18.01
CA LYS A 175 -2.89 12.77 19.09
C LYS A 175 -2.22 12.75 20.46
N SER A 176 -3.02 12.85 21.52
CA SER A 176 -2.55 12.54 22.87
C SER A 176 -2.04 11.09 22.91
N MET A 177 -1.14 10.78 23.85
CA MET A 177 -0.64 9.40 24.03
C MET A 177 -1.80 8.40 24.19
N ALA A 178 -2.80 8.74 25.02
CA ALA A 178 -3.96 7.89 25.26
C ALA A 178 -4.77 7.64 23.98
N ASP A 179 -5.04 8.68 23.19
CA ASP A 179 -5.81 8.55 21.95
C ASP A 179 -5.03 7.83 20.86
N GLY A 180 -3.71 8.06 20.77
CA GLY A 180 -2.83 7.36 19.84
C GLY A 180 -2.77 5.86 20.11
N VAL A 181 -2.61 5.47 21.39
CA VAL A 181 -2.66 4.07 21.84
C VAL A 181 -4.02 3.45 21.55
N LYS A 182 -5.11 4.15 21.89
CA LYS A 182 -6.48 3.67 21.61
C LYS A 182 -6.69 3.41 20.12
N LEU A 183 -6.18 4.29 19.25
CA LEU A 183 -6.29 4.14 17.81
C LEU A 183 -5.49 2.94 17.29
N ILE A 184 -4.26 2.76 17.77
CA ILE A 184 -3.42 1.61 17.39
C ILE A 184 -4.07 0.29 17.83
N ASN A 185 -4.54 0.22 19.07
CA ASN A 185 -5.21 -0.98 19.60
C ASN A 185 -6.48 -1.31 18.80
N ALA A 186 -7.30 -0.32 18.46
CA ALA A 186 -8.49 -0.56 17.65
C ALA A 186 -8.18 -1.14 16.26
N VAL A 187 -7.06 -0.75 15.66
CA VAL A 187 -6.59 -1.38 14.42
C VAL A 187 -6.10 -2.80 14.67
N GLN A 188 -5.34 -3.05 15.75
CA GLN A 188 -4.90 -4.40 16.11
C GLN A 188 -6.08 -5.34 16.38
N ASP A 189 -7.11 -4.87 17.08
CA ASP A 189 -8.34 -5.62 17.37
C ASP A 189 -9.02 -6.10 16.08
N VAL A 190 -9.04 -5.28 15.02
CA VAL A 190 -9.55 -5.71 13.71
C VAL A 190 -8.77 -6.90 13.16
N TYR A 191 -7.44 -6.92 13.26
CA TYR A 191 -6.63 -8.04 12.77
C TYR A 191 -6.72 -9.28 13.66
N LEU A 192 -6.91 -9.10 14.98
CA LEU A 192 -7.09 -10.19 15.94
C LEU A 192 -8.50 -10.78 15.96
N ASP A 193 -9.53 -10.04 15.53
CA ASP A 193 -10.92 -10.52 15.52
C ASP A 193 -11.15 -11.57 14.42
N SER A 194 -11.35 -12.81 14.84
CA SER A 194 -11.60 -13.96 13.95
C SER A 194 -12.92 -13.88 13.18
N LYS A 195 -13.86 -13.00 13.58
CA LYS A 195 -15.12 -12.76 12.86
C LYS A 195 -14.92 -11.96 11.59
N ILE A 196 -13.83 -11.18 11.50
CA ILE A 196 -13.49 -10.40 10.30
C ILE A 196 -12.63 -11.30 9.40
N THR A 197 -13.28 -12.10 8.59
CA THR A 197 -12.63 -13.05 7.67
C THR A 197 -12.26 -12.39 6.34
N ILE A 198 -11.38 -13.03 5.56
CA ILE A 198 -11.21 -12.67 4.14
C ILE A 198 -12.55 -12.86 3.42
N ALA A 199 -12.92 -11.88 2.60
CA ALA A 199 -14.16 -11.83 1.84
C ALA A 199 -14.05 -12.56 0.50
#